data_AF-A0A1Y2K5F5-F1
#
_entry.id   AF-A0A1Y2K5F5-F1
#
_cell.length_a   1.000
_cell.length_b   1.000
_cell.length_c   1.000
_cell.angle_alpha   90.00
_cell.angle_beta   90.00
_cell.angle_gamma   90.00
#
_symmetry.space_group_name_H-M   'P 1'
#
loop_
_entity.id
_entity.type
_entity.pdbx_description
1 polymer ?
#
loop_
_entity_poly.entity_id
_entity_poly.type
_entity_poly.pdbx_seq_one_letter_code
_entity_poly.pdbx_strand_id
1 'polypeptide(L)'
;MAISCKLVEKMGGELGLESTPGEGSAFIFQVPMPPCAAPTASADDAHEQTTQPSDARSLRILIAEDSEDNILLLKAYLKRSAHRIIFARDGREAVYEFERAPFDLVLMDVQMPRMDGYDATRAMRAIERQRNEREIPIFALSAHASKEAHKNSHEAGCDGHLTKPIKKARLLELFDSVSAQLH
;
A
#
# COMPACT_ATOMS: atom_id res chain seq x y z
N MET A 1 -11.21 -22.33 21.86
CA MET A 1 -9.97 -22.01 21.13
C MET A 1 -8.99 -23.16 21.32
N ALA A 2 -8.85 -24.06 20.34
CA ALA A 2 -8.05 -25.29 20.51
C ALA A 2 -7.11 -25.60 19.32
N ILE A 3 -7.00 -24.67 18.35
CA ILE A 3 -6.22 -24.89 17.12
C ILE A 3 -4.92 -24.07 17.11
N SER A 4 -4.79 -23.03 17.94
CA SER A 4 -3.60 -22.15 17.93
C SER A 4 -2.42 -22.64 18.79
N CYS A 5 -2.62 -23.50 19.79
CA CYS A 5 -1.51 -23.98 20.64
C CYS A 5 -0.61 -25.01 19.93
N LYS A 6 -1.18 -25.87 19.09
CA LYS A 6 -0.46 -26.99 18.46
C LYS A 6 0.61 -26.56 17.44
N LEU A 7 0.52 -25.34 16.91
CA LEU A 7 1.47 -24.84 15.91
C LEU A 7 2.69 -24.17 16.56
N VAL A 8 2.50 -23.53 17.72
CA VAL A 8 3.55 -22.84 18.48
C VAL A 8 4.52 -23.82 19.13
N GLU A 9 4.01 -24.90 19.72
CA GLU A 9 4.84 -25.96 20.33
C GLU A 9 5.72 -26.68 19.30
N LYS A 10 5.21 -26.89 18.07
CA LYS A 10 5.96 -27.57 17.00
C LYS A 10 7.10 -26.75 16.42
N MET A 11 7.13 -25.43 16.66
CA MET A 11 8.19 -24.52 16.22
C MET A 11 9.13 -24.11 17.36
N GLY A 12 8.95 -24.64 18.59
CA GLY A 12 9.80 -24.34 19.75
C GLY A 12 9.63 -22.93 20.32
N GLY A 13 8.48 -22.29 20.11
CA GLY A 13 8.16 -20.97 20.67
C GLY A 13 7.27 -21.06 21.90
N GLU A 14 7.23 -19.98 22.70
CA GLU A 14 6.30 -19.81 23.83
C GLU A 14 5.20 -18.79 23.47
N LEU A 15 3.98 -19.04 23.93
CA LEU A 15 2.83 -18.13 23.76
C LEU A 15 2.53 -17.47 25.11
N GLY A 16 2.75 -16.16 25.21
CA GLY A 16 2.37 -15.36 26.37
C GLY A 16 1.02 -14.68 26.14
N LEU A 17 0.13 -14.75 27.14
CA LEU A 17 -1.15 -14.05 27.15
C LEU A 17 -1.21 -13.14 28.37
N GLU A 18 -1.27 -11.84 28.15
CA GLU A 18 -1.66 -10.87 29.17
C GLU A 18 -3.04 -10.30 28.79
N SER A 19 -3.99 -10.36 29.71
CA SER A 19 -5.34 -9.82 29.52
C SER A 19 -5.79 -9.11 30.79
N THR A 20 -6.22 -7.87 30.66
CA THR A 20 -6.94 -7.12 31.69
C THR A 20 -8.41 -7.01 31.27
N PRO A 21 -9.37 -7.44 32.10
CA PRO A 21 -10.79 -7.37 31.74
C PRO A 21 -11.23 -5.92 31.54
N GLY A 22 -11.61 -5.57 30.31
CA GLY A 22 -12.17 -4.25 29.96
C GLY A 22 -11.41 -3.45 28.90
N GLU A 23 -10.17 -3.81 28.54
CA GLU A 23 -9.34 -3.00 27.61
C GLU A 23 -8.82 -3.76 26.36
N GLY A 24 -9.32 -4.96 26.10
CA GLY A 24 -8.90 -5.78 24.95
C GLY A 24 -7.73 -6.71 25.25
N SER A 25 -7.39 -7.59 24.31
CA SER A 25 -6.40 -8.66 24.52
C SER A 25 -5.17 -8.44 23.63
N ALA A 26 -3.99 -8.41 24.24
CA ALA A 26 -2.70 -8.42 23.54
C ALA A 26 -2.15 -9.85 23.54
N PHE A 27 -1.89 -10.39 22.34
CA PHE A 27 -1.27 -11.70 22.16
C PHE A 27 0.17 -11.48 21.71
N ILE A 28 1.14 -11.93 22.52
CA ILE A 28 2.56 -11.81 22.21
C ILE A 28 3.08 -13.20 21.85
N PHE A 29 3.80 -13.29 20.73
CA PHE A 29 4.46 -14.51 20.30
C PHE A 29 5.95 -14.26 20.10
N GLN A 30 6.79 -15.13 20.66
CA GLN A 30 8.24 -15.12 20.49
C GLN A 30 8.69 -16.40 19.76
N VAL A 31 9.44 -16.23 18.67
CA VAL A 31 10.08 -17.35 17.96
C VAL A 31 11.59 -17.20 18.08
N PRO A 32 12.33 -18.24 18.49
CA PRO A 32 13.78 -18.23 18.40
C PRO A 32 14.21 -18.23 16.93
N MET A 33 14.78 -17.11 16.47
CA MET A 33 15.41 -17.02 15.15
C MET A 33 16.85 -17.52 15.26
N PRO A 34 17.36 -18.36 14.35
CA PRO A 34 18.80 -18.64 14.30
C PRO A 34 19.55 -17.30 14.12
N PRO A 35 20.62 -17.05 14.90
CA PRO A 35 21.32 -15.78 14.86
C PRO A 35 21.88 -15.54 13.45
N CYS A 36 21.36 -14.52 12.77
CA CYS A 36 21.99 -13.99 11.57
C CYS A 36 23.35 -13.44 11.99
N ALA A 37 24.42 -13.86 11.31
CA ALA A 37 25.78 -13.46 11.60
C ALA A 37 25.86 -11.93 11.78
N ALA A 38 26.51 -11.51 12.85
CA ALA A 38 26.62 -10.11 13.25
C ALA A 38 27.09 -9.23 12.07
N PRO A 39 26.55 -8.02 11.90
CA PRO A 39 27.17 -7.03 11.02
C PRO A 39 28.49 -6.63 11.68
N THR A 40 29.57 -7.24 11.19
CA THR A 40 30.92 -6.80 11.52
C THR A 40 31.11 -5.47 10.81
N ALA A 41 31.17 -4.41 11.60
CA ALA A 41 31.59 -3.11 11.12
C ALA A 41 33.02 -3.23 10.60
N SER A 42 33.16 -3.20 9.28
CA SER A 42 34.42 -2.93 8.60
C SER A 42 34.14 -1.87 7.56
N ALA A 43 34.79 -0.72 7.73
CA ALA A 43 34.92 0.30 6.73
C ALA A 43 35.77 -0.22 5.55
N ASP A 44 35.46 0.34 4.40
CA ASP A 44 36.14 0.26 3.09
C ASP A 44 35.99 -1.01 2.22
N ASP A 45 35.48 -0.69 1.03
CA ASP A 45 35.64 -1.28 -0.29
C ASP A 45 34.77 -2.45 -0.79
N ALA A 46 34.33 -2.21 -2.03
CA ALA A 46 33.99 -3.14 -3.10
C ALA A 46 32.58 -3.79 -3.14
N HIS A 47 31.72 -3.14 -3.95
CA HIS A 47 30.95 -3.77 -5.02
C HIS A 47 29.97 -4.90 -4.63
N GLU A 48 28.81 -4.53 -4.07
CA GLU A 48 27.58 -5.32 -4.23
C GLU A 48 26.71 -4.69 -5.32
N GLN A 49 27.04 -5.04 -6.57
CA GLN A 49 26.08 -5.00 -7.67
C GLN A 49 25.04 -6.09 -7.44
N THR A 50 23.75 -5.73 -7.62
CA THR A 50 22.57 -6.53 -8.04
C THR A 50 21.37 -5.89 -7.34
N THR A 51 20.43 -5.16 -7.95
CA THR A 51 19.97 -4.98 -9.33
C THR A 51 19.36 -3.58 -9.37
N GLN A 52 19.91 -2.67 -10.19
CA GLN A 52 19.15 -1.48 -10.56
C GLN A 52 18.04 -1.94 -11.52
N PRO A 53 16.75 -1.68 -11.25
CA PRO A 53 15.77 -1.71 -12.31
C PRO A 53 16.12 -0.55 -13.25
N SER A 54 16.44 -0.94 -14.48
CA SER A 54 16.51 -0.12 -15.69
C SER A 54 15.63 1.12 -15.66
N ASP A 55 16.18 2.30 -15.95
CA ASP A 55 15.54 3.46 -16.62
C ASP A 55 14.05 3.77 -16.29
N ALA A 56 13.58 3.39 -15.10
CA ALA A 56 12.19 3.51 -14.74
C ALA A 56 11.95 4.98 -14.41
N ARG A 57 11.20 5.66 -15.29
CA ARG A 57 10.80 7.05 -15.12
C ARG A 57 10.24 7.26 -13.71
N SER A 58 10.67 8.32 -13.03
CA SER A 58 10.08 8.72 -11.76
C SER A 58 8.60 9.05 -11.95
N LEU A 59 7.71 8.14 -11.54
CA LEU A 59 6.26 8.35 -11.51
C LEU A 59 5.85 9.34 -10.42
N ARG A 60 4.76 10.07 -10.67
CA ARG A 60 4.03 10.85 -9.67
C ARG A 60 2.81 10.05 -9.22
N ILE A 61 2.79 9.66 -7.96
CA ILE A 61 1.79 8.74 -7.42
C ILE A 61 0.99 9.45 -6.34
N LEU A 62 -0.33 9.42 -6.44
CA LEU A 62 -1.25 9.85 -5.39
C LEU A 62 -1.71 8.62 -4.61
N ILE A 63 -1.60 8.65 -3.29
CA ILE A 63 -2.12 7.60 -2.41
C ILE A 63 -3.12 8.23 -1.44
N ALA A 64 -4.39 7.84 -1.53
CA ALA A 64 -5.41 8.22 -0.58
C ALA A 64 -5.62 7.10 0.43
N GLU A 65 -5.35 7.39 1.71
CA GLU A 65 -5.42 6.45 2.83
C GLU A 65 -5.69 7.25 4.10
N ASP A 66 -6.73 6.91 4.87
CA ASP A 66 -7.13 7.64 6.07
C ASP A 66 -6.45 7.14 7.36
N SER A 67 -6.04 5.86 7.38
CA SER A 67 -5.34 5.27 8.51
C SER A 67 -3.88 5.73 8.60
N GLU A 68 -3.53 6.42 9.68
CA GLU A 68 -2.16 6.91 9.91
C GLU A 68 -1.12 5.78 9.93
N ASP A 69 -1.50 4.61 10.45
CA ASP A 69 -0.63 3.42 10.48
C ASP A 69 -0.33 2.91 9.07
N ASN A 70 -1.34 2.87 8.19
CA ASN A 70 -1.16 2.48 6.80
C ASN A 70 -0.30 3.51 6.04
N ILE A 71 -0.53 4.81 6.27
CA ILE A 71 0.33 5.87 5.71
C ILE A 71 1.78 5.68 6.16
N LEU A 72 2.01 5.41 7.45
CA LEU A 72 3.36 5.21 7.99
C LEU A 72 4.03 3.97 7.38
N LEU A 73 3.28 2.87 7.24
CA LEU A 73 3.73 1.64 6.59
C LEU A 73 4.12 1.89 5.12
N LEU A 74 3.27 2.58 4.36
CA LEU A 74 3.52 2.91 2.96
C LEU A 74 4.73 3.84 2.81
N LYS A 75 4.88 4.84 3.69
CA LYS A 75 6.09 5.68 3.75
C LYS A 75 7.34 4.84 4.00
N ALA A 76 7.29 3.88 4.93
CA ALA A 76 8.42 3.00 5.21
C ALA A 76 8.77 2.11 4.00
N TYR A 77 7.76 1.57 3.30
CA TYR A 77 7.96 0.77 2.10
C TYR A 77 8.58 1.55 0.96
N LEU A 78 8.19 2.81 0.82
CA LEU A 78 8.51 3.65 -0.33
C LEU A 78 9.64 4.66 -0.07
N LYS A 79 10.25 4.66 1.12
CA LYS A 79 11.34 5.57 1.51
C LYS A 79 12.54 5.58 0.56
N ARG A 80 12.81 4.46 -0.12
CA ARG A 80 13.93 4.31 -1.09
C ARG A 80 13.45 4.24 -2.54
N SER A 81 12.19 4.56 -2.80
CA SER A 81 11.65 4.60 -4.16
C SER A 81 12.11 5.88 -4.87
N ALA A 82 12.36 5.79 -6.18
CA ALA A 82 12.64 6.96 -7.01
C ALA A 82 11.37 7.76 -7.37
N HIS A 83 10.18 7.27 -7.01
CA HIS A 83 8.90 7.90 -7.35
C HIS A 83 8.54 9.05 -6.40
N ARG A 84 7.81 10.03 -6.92
CA ARG A 84 7.26 11.13 -6.14
C ARG A 84 5.87 10.77 -5.64
N ILE A 85 5.74 10.56 -4.34
CA ILE A 85 4.48 10.12 -3.72
C ILE A 85 3.85 11.28 -2.96
N ILE A 86 2.57 11.52 -3.22
CA ILE A 86 1.72 12.45 -2.48
C ILE A 86 0.68 11.62 -1.74
N PHE A 87 0.53 11.89 -0.45
CA PHE A 87 -0.46 11.23 0.40
C PHE A 87 -1.64 12.15 0.65
N ALA A 88 -2.84 11.62 0.54
CA ALA A 88 -4.10 12.26 0.95
C ALA A 88 -4.75 11.45 2.06
N ARG A 89 -5.34 12.12 3.06
CA ARG A 89 -5.92 11.51 4.25
C ARG A 89 -7.43 11.22 4.12
N ASP A 90 -8.05 11.66 3.03
CA ASP A 90 -9.42 11.31 2.68
C ASP A 90 -9.66 11.51 1.17
N GLY A 91 -10.87 11.16 0.71
CA GLY A 91 -11.26 11.31 -0.69
C GLY A 91 -11.31 12.75 -1.19
N ARG A 92 -11.60 13.73 -0.32
CA ARG A 92 -11.66 15.15 -0.71
C ARG A 92 -10.27 15.72 -0.94
N GLU A 93 -9.32 15.43 -0.05
CA GLU A 93 -7.92 15.80 -0.20
C GLU A 93 -7.32 15.14 -1.44
N ALA A 94 -7.70 13.88 -1.72
CA ALA A 94 -7.26 13.18 -2.91
C ALA A 94 -7.74 13.89 -4.19
N VAL A 95 -9.03 14.23 -4.27
CA VAL A 95 -9.59 14.98 -5.41
C VAL A 95 -8.94 16.37 -5.53
N TYR A 96 -8.74 17.07 -4.42
CA TYR A 96 -8.09 18.38 -4.39
C TYR A 96 -6.66 18.33 -4.94
N GLU A 97 -5.86 17.35 -4.50
CA GLU A 97 -4.49 17.20 -5.02
C GLU A 97 -4.49 16.80 -6.50
N PHE A 98 -5.41 15.91 -6.91
CA PHE A 98 -5.59 15.49 -8.30
C PHE A 98 -5.92 16.65 -9.24
N GLU A 99 -6.74 17.62 -8.81
CA GLU A 99 -7.04 18.81 -9.61
C GLU A 99 -5.81 19.71 -9.83
N ARG A 100 -4.90 19.77 -8.87
CA ARG A 100 -3.78 20.72 -8.86
C ARG A 100 -2.61 20.27 -9.71
N ALA A 101 -2.47 18.98 -9.94
CA ALA A 101 -1.33 18.46 -10.65
C ALA A 101 -1.62 17.13 -11.35
N PRO A 102 -0.97 16.87 -12.50
CA PRO A 102 -1.07 15.57 -13.15
C PRO A 102 -0.34 14.50 -12.34
N PHE A 103 -0.97 13.32 -12.25
CA PHE A 103 -0.42 12.11 -11.67
C PHE A 103 -0.31 11.02 -12.73
N ASP A 104 0.57 10.05 -12.48
CA ASP A 104 0.76 8.89 -13.34
C ASP A 104 0.02 7.65 -12.81
N LEU A 105 -0.31 7.64 -11.51
CA LEU A 105 -1.01 6.56 -10.83
C LEU A 105 -1.72 7.08 -9.58
N VAL A 106 -2.93 6.59 -9.33
CA VAL A 106 -3.66 6.82 -8.08
C VAL A 106 -3.93 5.48 -7.38
N LEU A 107 -3.56 5.39 -6.11
CA LEU A 107 -4.00 4.33 -5.21
C LEU A 107 -5.05 4.92 -4.28
N MET A 108 -6.27 4.40 -4.32
CA MET A 108 -7.42 4.99 -3.65
C MET A 108 -8.01 4.02 -2.64
N ASP A 109 -7.90 4.30 -1.34
CA ASP A 109 -8.65 3.55 -0.35
C ASP A 109 -10.16 3.68 -0.55
N VAL A 110 -10.86 2.54 -0.57
CA VAL A 110 -12.31 2.51 -0.70
C VAL A 110 -12.98 3.03 0.55
N GLN A 111 -12.46 2.68 1.73
CA GLN A 111 -13.13 2.93 3.01
C GLN A 111 -12.51 4.14 3.69
N MET A 112 -13.01 5.34 3.37
CA MET A 112 -12.56 6.59 3.99
C MET A 112 -13.74 7.38 4.60
N PRO A 113 -13.51 8.15 5.68
CA PRO A 113 -14.52 9.02 6.24
C PRO A 113 -14.81 10.21 5.32
N ARG A 114 -16.02 10.78 5.44
CA ARG A 114 -16.52 11.96 4.71
C ARG A 114 -16.77 11.77 3.21
N MET A 115 -15.79 11.24 2.48
CA MET A 115 -15.88 10.95 1.05
C MET A 115 -15.19 9.62 0.81
N ASP A 116 -15.95 8.64 0.33
CA ASP A 116 -15.42 7.31 0.06
C ASP A 116 -14.57 7.30 -1.22
N GLY A 117 -13.77 6.24 -1.39
CA GLY A 117 -12.88 6.12 -2.54
C GLY A 117 -13.62 6.01 -3.88
N TYR A 118 -14.86 5.54 -3.89
CA TYR A 118 -15.65 5.41 -5.11
C TYR A 118 -16.19 6.77 -5.59
N ASP A 119 -16.69 7.59 -4.67
CA ASP A 119 -17.06 8.97 -4.91
C ASP A 119 -15.84 9.78 -5.38
N ALA A 120 -14.69 9.60 -4.72
CA ALA A 120 -13.45 10.29 -5.11
C ALA A 120 -13.02 9.90 -6.53
N THR A 121 -13.07 8.60 -6.85
CA THR A 121 -12.78 8.10 -8.21
C THR A 121 -13.73 8.70 -9.23
N ARG A 122 -15.05 8.71 -8.96
CA ARG A 122 -16.05 9.32 -9.87
C ARG A 122 -15.76 10.80 -10.12
N ALA A 123 -15.37 11.54 -9.07
CA ALA A 123 -15.00 12.95 -9.19
C ALA A 123 -13.73 13.15 -10.04
N MET A 124 -12.69 12.33 -9.81
CA MET A 124 -11.47 12.36 -10.62
C MET A 124 -11.75 12.07 -12.10
N ARG A 125 -12.56 11.06 -12.41
CA ARG A 125 -13.00 10.77 -13.79
C ARG A 125 -13.79 11.91 -14.41
N ALA A 126 -14.60 12.63 -13.64
CA ALA A 126 -15.33 13.80 -14.14
C ALA A 126 -14.36 14.95 -14.49
N ILE A 127 -13.34 15.18 -13.66
CA ILE A 127 -12.28 16.18 -13.91
C ILE A 127 -11.50 15.84 -15.18
N GLU A 128 -11.08 14.59 -15.36
CA GLU A 128 -10.37 14.13 -16.57
C GLU A 128 -11.20 14.40 -17.84
N ARG A 129 -12.50 14.04 -17.82
CA ARG A 129 -13.42 14.31 -18.93
C ARG A 129 -13.60 15.79 -19.19
N GLN A 130 -13.72 16.61 -18.15
CA GLN A 130 -13.86 18.06 -18.27
C GLN A 130 -12.62 18.70 -18.88
N ARG A 131 -11.42 18.20 -18.55
CA ARG A 131 -10.14 18.68 -19.07
C ARG A 131 -9.75 18.05 -20.40
N ASN A 132 -10.52 17.06 -20.87
CA ASN A 132 -10.20 16.25 -22.04
C ASN A 132 -8.78 15.63 -21.93
N GLU A 133 -8.44 15.20 -20.72
CA GLU A 133 -7.18 14.54 -20.38
C GLU A 133 -7.31 13.02 -20.52
N ARG A 134 -6.17 12.32 -20.63
CA ARG A 134 -6.17 10.85 -20.61
C ARG A 134 -6.61 10.35 -19.24
N GLU A 135 -7.28 9.22 -19.21
CA GLU A 135 -7.60 8.52 -17.96
C GLU A 135 -6.30 8.04 -17.29
N ILE A 136 -6.07 8.50 -16.06
CA ILE A 136 -4.96 8.07 -15.21
C ILE A 136 -5.34 6.72 -14.59
N PRO A 137 -4.43 5.75 -14.49
CA PRO A 137 -4.69 4.51 -13.78
C PRO A 137 -5.08 4.74 -12.32
N ILE A 138 -6.27 4.28 -11.90
CA ILE A 138 -6.77 4.35 -10.53
C ILE A 138 -6.98 2.92 -10.00
N PHE A 139 -6.25 2.56 -8.95
CA PHE A 139 -6.38 1.27 -8.28
C PHE A 139 -7.04 1.43 -6.91
N ALA A 140 -8.17 0.76 -6.71
CA ALA A 140 -8.86 0.73 -5.44
C ALA A 140 -8.12 -0.12 -4.40
N LEU A 141 -7.95 0.36 -3.17
CA LEU A 141 -7.45 -0.41 -2.05
C LEU A 141 -8.65 -0.86 -1.23
N SER A 142 -8.88 -2.16 -1.15
CA SER A 142 -10.04 -2.73 -0.44
C SER A 142 -9.60 -3.69 0.66
N ALA A 143 -10.31 -3.69 1.79
CA ALA A 143 -10.14 -4.70 2.82
C ALA A 143 -10.59 -6.11 2.36
N HIS A 144 -11.44 -6.20 1.34
CA HIS A 144 -12.03 -7.46 0.86
C HIS A 144 -11.96 -7.59 -0.66
N ALA A 145 -11.53 -8.75 -1.16
CA ALA A 145 -11.61 -9.14 -2.57
C ALA A 145 -12.97 -9.80 -2.91
N SER A 146 -14.08 -9.24 -2.42
CA SER A 146 -15.40 -9.77 -2.76
C SER A 146 -15.74 -9.40 -4.21
N LYS A 147 -16.51 -10.24 -4.90
CA LYS A 147 -17.01 -9.94 -6.26
C LYS A 147 -17.75 -8.59 -6.31
N GLU A 148 -18.45 -8.25 -5.23
CA GLU A 148 -19.15 -6.97 -5.06
C GLU A 148 -18.17 -5.80 -5.00
N ALA A 149 -17.09 -5.90 -4.23
CA ALA A 149 -16.06 -4.86 -4.17
C ALA A 149 -15.41 -4.61 -5.54
N HIS A 150 -15.16 -5.69 -6.31
CA HIS A 150 -14.65 -5.56 -7.68
C HIS A 150 -15.65 -4.86 -8.60
N LYS A 151 -16.92 -5.26 -8.52
CA LYS A 151 -17.99 -4.66 -9.32
C LYS A 151 -18.13 -3.17 -9.01
N ASN A 152 -18.19 -2.80 -7.73
CA ASN A 152 -18.32 -1.43 -7.29
C ASN A 152 -17.11 -0.58 -7.70
N SER A 153 -15.89 -1.14 -7.61
CA SER A 153 -14.67 -0.46 -8.07
C SER A 153 -14.70 -0.20 -9.57
N HIS A 154 -15.10 -1.18 -10.36
CA HIS A 154 -15.22 -1.03 -11.81
C HIS A 154 -16.31 -0.02 -12.19
N GLU A 155 -17.47 -0.05 -11.53
CA GLU A 155 -18.56 0.91 -11.75
C GLU A 155 -18.18 2.34 -11.34
N ALA A 156 -17.29 2.51 -10.35
CA ALA A 156 -16.74 3.80 -9.98
C ALA A 156 -15.72 4.36 -10.99
N GLY A 157 -15.18 3.50 -11.87
CA GLY A 157 -14.17 3.86 -12.86
C GLY A 157 -12.74 3.53 -12.45
N CYS A 158 -12.52 2.60 -11.51
CA CYS A 158 -11.19 2.08 -11.18
C CYS A 158 -10.72 1.07 -12.24
N ASP A 159 -9.43 1.13 -12.58
CA ASP A 159 -8.77 0.21 -13.52
C ASP A 159 -8.40 -1.13 -12.88
N GLY A 160 -8.30 -1.14 -11.54
CA GLY A 160 -7.99 -2.33 -10.78
C GLY A 160 -8.28 -2.20 -9.30
N HIS A 161 -8.02 -3.26 -8.56
CA HIS A 161 -8.08 -3.27 -7.11
C HIS A 161 -6.86 -4.00 -6.53
N LEU A 162 -6.52 -3.63 -5.30
CA LEU A 162 -5.54 -4.29 -4.46
C LEU A 162 -6.18 -4.59 -3.11
N THR A 163 -5.89 -5.76 -2.56
CA THR A 163 -6.34 -6.12 -1.23
C THR A 163 -5.39 -5.63 -0.15
N LYS A 164 -5.96 -5.11 0.93
CA LYS A 164 -5.23 -4.80 2.16
C LYS A 164 -5.03 -6.09 2.99
N PRO A 165 -3.92 -6.23 3.72
CA PRO A 165 -2.77 -5.32 3.77
C PRO A 165 -1.90 -5.43 2.51
N ILE A 166 -1.51 -4.28 1.96
CA ILE A 166 -0.75 -4.23 0.72
C ILE A 166 0.71 -4.63 1.01
N LYS A 167 1.21 -5.65 0.31
CA LYS A 167 2.60 -6.08 0.43
C LYS A 167 3.51 -5.14 -0.38
N LYS A 168 4.70 -4.83 0.16
CA LYS A 168 5.72 -4.02 -0.53
C LYS A 168 6.02 -4.51 -1.95
N ALA A 169 6.21 -5.82 -2.12
CA ALA A 169 6.50 -6.40 -3.44
C ALA A 169 5.40 -6.09 -4.46
N ARG A 170 4.14 -6.15 -4.04
CA ARG A 170 3.00 -5.88 -4.93
C ARG A 170 2.89 -4.41 -5.35
N LEU A 171 3.27 -3.48 -4.48
CA LEU A 171 3.34 -2.05 -4.84
C LEU A 171 4.44 -1.80 -5.88
N LEU A 172 5.62 -2.38 -5.68
CA LEU A 172 6.74 -2.21 -6.59
C LEU A 172 6.42 -2.81 -7.97
N GLU A 173 5.86 -4.03 -8.01
CA GLU A 173 5.36 -4.64 -9.25
C GLU A 173 4.36 -3.74 -9.97
N LEU A 174 3.43 -3.12 -9.23
CA LEU A 174 2.45 -2.22 -9.83
C LEU A 174 3.14 -0.99 -10.43
N PHE A 175 4.06 -0.37 -9.70
CA PHE A 175 4.76 0.83 -10.17
C PHE A 175 5.64 0.53 -11.39
N ASP A 176 6.33 -0.61 -11.39
CA ASP A 176 7.13 -1.06 -12.53
C ASP A 176 6.23 -1.31 -13.76
N SER A 177 5.07 -1.95 -13.56
CA SER A 177 4.12 -2.21 -14.65
C SER A 177 3.56 -0.93 -15.28
N VAL A 178 3.22 0.08 -14.46
CA VAL A 178 2.73 1.38 -14.92
C VAL A 178 3.85 2.17 -15.59
N SER A 179 5.06 2.15 -15.03
CA SER A 179 6.22 2.81 -15.65
C SER A 179 6.51 2.25 -17.04
N ALA A 180 6.37 0.94 -17.24
CA ALA A 180 6.58 0.29 -18.53
C ALA A 180 5.51 0.64 -19.58
N GLN A 181 4.28 0.94 -19.16
CA GLN A 181 3.17 1.33 -20.06
C GLN A 181 3.24 2.81 -20.50
N LEU A 182 4.02 3.62 -19.81
CA LEU A 182 4.20 5.05 -20.11
C LEU A 182 5.40 5.34 -21.03
N HIS A 183 6.12 4.30 -21.46
CA HIS A 183 7.19 4.33 -22.46
C HIS A 183 6.67 3.89 -23.83
#